data_AF-C8P5Z4-F1
#
_entry.id   AF-C8P5Z4-F1
#
_cell.length_a   1.000
_cell.length_b   1.000
_cell.length_c   1.000
_cell.angle_alpha   90.00
_cell.angle_beta   90.00
_cell.angle_gamma   90.00
#
_symmetry.space_group_name_H-M   'P 1'
#
loop_
_entity.id
_entity.type
_entity.pdbx_description
1 polymer ?
#
loop_
_entity_poly.entity_id
_entity_poly.type
_entity_poly.pdbx_seq_one_letter_code
_entity_poly.pdbx_strand_id
1 'polypeptide(L)'
;MTTPSLDIFDLKQLQLHQSKQELEQTGRKLQQETSSHDLSTFVPVKRDPVAAIMMTESKMIPELLPLRHERMIASPFSFFRGTAELMERDLK
;
A
#
# COMPACT_ATOMS: atom_id res chain seq x y z
N MET A 1 0.86 20.04 2.49
CA MET A 1 1.12 19.48 1.14
C MET A 1 -0.15 18.77 0.72
N THR A 2 -0.77 19.19 -0.38
CA THR A 2 -2.02 18.64 -0.90
C THR A 2 -1.73 17.26 -1.50
N THR A 3 -2.23 16.20 -0.88
CA THR A 3 -2.15 14.84 -1.42
C THR A 3 -2.93 14.82 -2.74
N PRO A 4 -2.32 14.52 -3.90
CA PRO A 4 -3.07 14.39 -5.14
C PRO A 4 -4.08 13.26 -4.97
N SER A 5 -5.33 13.52 -5.35
CA SER A 5 -6.38 12.50 -5.39
C SER A 5 -5.98 11.43 -6.39
N LEU A 6 -5.54 10.26 -5.93
CA LEU A 6 -5.40 9.08 -6.78
C LEU A 6 -6.80 8.59 -7.17
N ASP A 7 -7.26 9.02 -8.35
CA ASP A 7 -8.38 8.37 -9.01
C ASP A 7 -7.87 7.09 -9.67
N ILE A 8 -8.10 5.96 -8.99
CA ILE A 8 -7.69 4.61 -9.44
C ILE A 8 -8.38 4.20 -10.75
N PHE A 9 -9.43 4.94 -11.15
CA PHE A 9 -10.15 4.74 -12.40
C PHE A 9 -9.82 5.81 -13.45
N ASP A 10 -8.80 6.66 -13.24
CA ASP A 10 -8.32 7.57 -14.29
C ASP A 10 -7.57 6.80 -15.38
N LEU A 11 -8.34 6.34 -16.37
CA LEU A 11 -7.83 5.58 -17.51
C LEU A 11 -7.02 6.44 -18.50
N LYS A 12 -6.93 7.76 -18.31
CA LYS A 12 -6.16 8.65 -19.22
C LYS A 12 -4.68 8.33 -19.22
N GLN A 13 -4.17 7.69 -18.15
CA GLN A 13 -2.77 7.27 -18.04
C GLN A 13 -2.49 5.89 -18.65
N LEU A 14 -3.52 5.14 -19.07
CA LEU A 14 -3.31 3.83 -19.69
C LEU A 14 -2.70 3.98 -21.08
N GLN A 15 -1.48 3.47 -21.24
CA GLN A 15 -0.75 3.50 -22.51
C GLN A 15 -1.18 2.33 -23.41
N LEU A 16 -2.44 2.36 -23.86
CA LEU A 16 -3.10 1.27 -24.63
C LEU A 16 -2.47 0.97 -26.00
N HIS A 17 -1.56 1.82 -26.50
CA HIS A 17 -0.97 1.72 -27.83
C HIS A 17 0.51 1.32 -27.83
N GLN A 18 1.11 1.09 -26.66
CA GLN A 18 2.49 0.67 -26.60
C GLN A 18 2.62 -0.84 -26.75
N SER A 19 3.59 -1.25 -27.56
CA SER A 19 4.05 -2.63 -27.60
C SER A 19 4.69 -3.04 -26.27
N LYS A 20 4.71 -4.35 -26.02
CA LYS A 20 5.43 -4.93 -24.87
C LYS A 20 6.89 -4.44 -24.79
N GLN A 21 7.57 -4.33 -25.93
CA GLN A 21 8.96 -3.91 -25.98
C GLN A 21 9.14 -2.45 -25.54
N GLU A 22 8.23 -1.56 -25.94
CA GLU A 22 8.27 -0.15 -25.53
C GLU A 22 8.00 0.00 -24.03
N LEU A 23 7.07 -0.79 -23.47
CA LEU A 23 6.83 -0.84 -22.02
C LEU A 23 8.07 -1.32 -21.25
N GLU A 24 8.73 -2.38 -21.72
CA GLU A 24 9.96 -2.90 -21.10
C GLU A 24 11.10 -1.86 -21.16
N GLN A 25 11.29 -1.20 -22.29
CA GLN A 25 12.30 -0.15 -22.45
C GLN A 25 12.03 1.04 -21.53
N THR A 26 10.75 1.45 -21.42
CA THR A 26 10.32 2.51 -20.51
C THR A 26 10.63 2.14 -19.05
N GLY A 27 10.26 0.93 -18.63
CA GLY A 27 10.56 0.44 -17.27
C GLY A 27 12.06 0.40 -16.96
N ARG A 28 12.89 -0.06 -17.90
CA ARG A 28 14.36 -0.06 -17.75
C ARG A 28 14.92 1.36 -17.61
N LYS A 29 14.41 2.32 -18.40
CA LYS A 29 14.83 3.72 -18.30
C LYS A 29 14.49 4.32 -16.94
N LEU A 30 13.26 4.11 -16.44
CA LEU A 30 12.84 4.57 -15.12
C LEU A 30 13.68 3.97 -13.99
N GLN A 31 14.02 2.68 -14.11
CA GLN A 31 14.91 2.01 -13.16
C GLN A 31 16.32 2.63 -13.13
N GLN A 32 16.82 3.12 -14.27
CA GLN A 32 18.12 3.80 -14.33
C GLN A 32 18.07 5.19 -13.69
N GLU A 33 16.93 5.89 -13.81
CA GLU A 33 16.72 7.22 -13.23
C GLU A 33 16.46 7.18 -11.71
N THR A 34 15.86 6.11 -11.19
CA THR A 34 15.60 5.91 -9.76
C THR A 34 16.38 4.71 -9.23
N SER A 35 17.50 4.96 -8.56
CA SER A 35 18.36 3.88 -8.09
C SER A 35 17.71 3.08 -6.95
N SER A 36 18.07 1.80 -6.78
CA SER A 36 17.60 1.00 -5.65
C SER A 36 18.00 1.57 -4.29
N HIS A 37 19.13 2.29 -4.23
CA HIS A 37 19.57 3.00 -3.04
C HIS A 37 18.56 4.09 -2.65
N ASP A 38 18.10 4.88 -3.63
CA ASP A 38 17.12 5.95 -3.40
C ASP A 38 15.78 5.37 -2.90
N LEU A 39 15.36 4.23 -3.44
CA LEU A 39 14.16 3.50 -2.99
C LEU A 39 14.29 2.89 -1.58
N SER A 40 15.51 2.59 -1.15
CA SER A 40 15.76 1.94 0.16
C SER A 40 15.79 2.92 1.33
N THR A 41 15.76 4.23 1.05
CA THR A 41 15.86 5.25 2.11
C THR A 41 14.59 5.22 2.97
N PHE A 42 14.73 4.75 4.20
CA PHE A 42 13.65 4.82 5.18
C PHE A 42 13.48 6.25 5.68
N VAL A 43 12.34 6.86 5.36
CA VAL A 43 11.92 8.15 5.91
C VAL A 43 10.91 7.90 7.02
N PRO A 44 11.26 8.16 8.30
CA PRO A 44 10.33 7.91 9.40
C PRO A 44 9.12 8.83 9.31
N VAL A 45 7.93 8.24 9.31
CA VAL A 45 6.65 8.96 9.38
C VAL A 45 6.03 8.78 10.75
N LYS A 46 5.40 9.84 11.28
CA LYS A 46 4.64 9.75 12.53
C LYS A 46 3.31 9.05 12.22
N ARG A 47 3.17 7.80 12.69
CA ARG A 47 1.95 7.00 12.53
C ARG A 47 1.55 6.34 13.85
N ASP A 48 0.25 6.23 14.06
CA ASP A 48 -0.34 5.44 15.12
C ASP A 48 -1.03 4.22 14.48
N PRO A 49 -0.34 3.07 14.42
CA PRO A 49 -0.89 1.87 13.80
C PRO A 49 -2.08 1.31 14.59
N VAL A 50 -2.12 1.51 15.91
CA VAL A 50 -3.21 1.04 16.75
C VAL A 50 -4.47 1.84 16.47
N ALA A 51 -4.37 3.17 16.40
CA ALA A 51 -5.49 4.03 16.04
C ALA A 51 -6.04 3.71 14.64
N ALA A 52 -5.17 3.37 13.68
CA ALA A 52 -5.59 2.93 12.35
C ALA A 52 -6.41 1.63 12.40
N ILE A 53 -5.92 0.63 13.13
CA ILE A 53 -6.63 -0.65 13.33
C ILE A 53 -7.99 -0.40 14.00
N MET A 54 -8.02 0.37 15.10
CA MET A 54 -9.26 0.67 15.83
C MET A 54 -10.30 1.41 14.96
N MET A 55 -9.85 2.33 14.10
CA MET A 55 -10.75 3.02 13.16
C MET A 55 -11.41 2.04 12.19
N THR A 56 -10.68 1.04 11.72
CA THR A 56 -11.23 -0.02 10.86
C THR A 56 -12.15 -0.95 11.64
N GLU A 57 -11.75 -1.39 12.84
CA GLU A 57 -12.52 -2.27 13.70
C GLU A 57 -13.84 -1.68 14.17
N SER A 58 -13.93 -0.36 14.32
CA SER A 58 -15.18 0.34 14.68
C SER A 58 -16.33 0.15 13.69
N LYS A 59 -16.02 -0.34 12.48
CA LYS A 59 -17.00 -0.63 11.40
C LYS A 59 -17.26 -2.14 11.24
N MET A 60 -16.64 -2.97 12.07
CA MET A 60 -16.76 -4.43 12.02
C MET A 60 -17.76 -4.95 13.06
N ILE A 61 -18.13 -6.22 12.94
CA ILE A 61 -18.97 -6.92 13.91
C ILE A 61 -18.15 -7.15 15.20
N PRO A 62 -18.50 -6.52 16.34
CA PRO A 62 -17.67 -6.55 17.55
C PRO A 62 -17.38 -7.96 18.08
N GLU A 63 -18.36 -8.86 17.98
CA GLU A 63 -18.28 -10.25 18.45
C GLU A 63 -17.22 -11.08 17.70
N LEU A 64 -16.82 -10.64 16.49
CA LEU A 64 -15.81 -11.31 15.68
C LEU A 64 -14.41 -10.72 15.83
N LEU A 65 -14.24 -9.60 16.55
CA LEU A 65 -12.92 -8.98 16.77
C LEU A 65 -11.94 -9.92 17.51
N PRO A 66 -12.34 -10.69 18.54
CA PRO A 66 -11.43 -11.65 19.18
C PRO A 66 -10.89 -12.70 18.20
N LEU A 67 -11.76 -13.24 17.34
CA LEU A 67 -11.37 -14.21 16.32
C LEU A 67 -10.42 -13.59 15.27
N ARG A 68 -10.63 -12.31 14.91
CA ARG A 68 -9.72 -11.57 14.05
C ARG A 68 -8.34 -11.45 14.68
N HIS A 69 -8.27 -11.04 15.95
CA HIS A 69 -7.00 -10.90 16.68
C HIS A 69 -6.26 -12.22 16.83
N GLU A 70 -6.98 -13.31 17.15
CA GLU A 70 -6.41 -14.66 17.21
C GLU A 70 -5.75 -15.05 15.89
N ARG A 71 -6.46 -14.86 14.77
CA ARG A 71 -5.94 -15.16 13.42
C ARG A 71 -4.75 -14.28 13.04
N MET A 72 -4.75 -13.01 13.44
CA MET A 72 -3.65 -12.09 13.16
C MET A 72 -2.38 -12.40 13.95
N ILE A 73 -2.50 -12.86 15.20
CA ILE A 73 -1.36 -13.20 16.06
C ILE A 73 -0.62 -14.45 15.56
N ALA A 74 -1.26 -15.30 14.75
CA ALA A 74 -0.68 -16.56 14.28
C ALA A 74 0.68 -16.40 13.56
N SER A 75 0.94 -15.29 12.86
CA SER A 75 2.24 -14.99 12.25
C SER A 75 2.36 -13.51 11.84
N PRO A 76 3.58 -12.97 11.62
CA PRO A 76 3.75 -11.64 11.04
C PRO A 76 3.04 -11.48 9.69
N PHE A 77 3.05 -12.52 8.85
CA PHE A 77 2.34 -12.52 7.57
C PHE A 77 0.81 -12.40 7.77
N SER A 78 0.26 -13.13 8.73
CA SER A 78 -1.17 -13.07 9.09
C SER A 78 -1.56 -11.70 9.64
N PHE A 79 -0.71 -11.09 10.47
CA PHE A 79 -0.89 -9.72 10.94
C PHE A 79 -1.01 -8.75 9.75
N PHE A 80 -0.01 -8.73 8.86
CA PHE A 80 0.00 -7.84 7.71
C PHE A 80 -1.22 -8.06 6.79
N ARG A 81 -1.59 -9.31 6.51
CA ARG A 81 -2.79 -9.63 5.72
C ARG A 81 -4.10 -9.26 6.41
N GLY A 82 -4.10 -9.18 7.74
CA GLY A 82 -5.26 -8.77 8.54
C GLY A 82 -5.41 -7.25 8.70
N THR A 83 -4.38 -6.46 8.36
CA THR A 83 -4.34 -5.00 8.54
C THR A 83 -4.15 -4.27 7.21
N ALA A 84 -5.12 -4.40 6.30
CA ALA A 84 -5.08 -3.74 4.99
C ALA A 84 -4.97 -2.21 5.10
N GLU A 85 -5.54 -1.62 6.15
CA GLU A 85 -5.46 -0.19 6.46
C GLU A 85 -4.03 0.33 6.74
N LEU A 86 -3.13 -0.56 7.19
CA LEU A 86 -1.72 -0.21 7.36
C LEU A 86 -1.02 -0.22 6.00
N MET A 87 -1.31 -1.22 5.15
CA MET A 87 -0.78 -1.29 3.79
C MET A 87 -1.25 -0.12 2.93
N GLU A 88 -2.52 0.27 3.03
CA GLU A 88 -3.07 1.44 2.32
C GLU A 88 -2.29 2.73 2.67
N ARG A 89 -1.91 2.89 3.94
CA ARG A 89 -1.10 4.02 4.39
C ARG A 89 0.32 4.01 3.85
N ASP A 90 0.86 2.85 3.46
CA ASP A 90 2.17 2.76 2.83
C ASP A 90 2.12 3.11 1.32
N LEU A 91 0.93 3.14 0.71
CA LEU A 91 0.72 3.47 -0.71
C LEU A 91 0.40 4.96 -0.97
N LYS A 92 0.10 5.73 0.09
CA LYS A 92 -0.27 7.15 0.02
C LYS A 92 0.89 8.05 0.40
#